data_AF-A0AAU2MMW0-F1
#
_entry.id   AF-A0AAU2MMW0-F1
#
_cell.length_a   1.000
_cell.length_b   1.000
_cell.length_c   1.000
_cell.angle_alpha   90.00
_cell.angle_beta   90.00
_cell.angle_gamma   90.00
#
_symmetry.space_group_name_H-M   'P 1'
#
loop_
_entity.id
_entity.type
_entity.pdbx_description
1 polymer ?
#
loop_
_entity_poly.entity_id
_entity_poly.type
_entity_poly.pdbx_seq_one_letter_code
_entity_poly.pdbx_strand_id
1 'polypeptide(L)'
;MRNHSGHDQTDHGAHSGHDAQPGGLSVSRNGYTLVLDSTILNSGVQPISFRVTGPDGQAVTEFIPEHEKELHFIAVRRDTAGFQHVHPVMDRKGTWSVELSLDPGDWRFFTDVHPAGHDGTMTLGIDVAVAGPYDPRPLPESTGIARIGEYTVALDGEVLPGEESRLTLTVSRNGRPITDLQPYLAAYGHLVALRVGDLGYLHVHPEGEPGDGTTAPGPEIAFMVVAPTAGTYRLYLDFQHNDIVRTAEFTVRTTAATPRSDAAPQATPEHGSHHHGHHAHH
;
A
#
# COMPACT_ATOMS: atom_id res chain seq x y z
N MET A 1 -30.31 -45.31 -15.53
CA MET A 1 -29.46 -44.50 -14.66
C MET A 1 -28.03 -44.58 -15.16
N ARG A 2 -27.58 -43.57 -15.91
CA ARG A 2 -26.19 -43.33 -16.26
C ARG A 2 -26.00 -41.81 -16.23
N ASN A 3 -25.22 -41.35 -15.25
CA ASN A 3 -24.66 -40.01 -15.18
C ASN A 3 -23.49 -39.91 -16.17
N HIS A 4 -23.34 -38.74 -16.79
CA HIS A 4 -22.08 -37.98 -16.91
C HIS A 4 -22.46 -36.60 -17.46
N SER A 5 -22.51 -35.58 -16.58
CA SER A 5 -21.41 -34.65 -16.31
C SER A 5 -21.37 -33.55 -17.37
N GLY A 6 -22.13 -32.48 -17.12
CA GLY A 6 -21.99 -31.21 -17.81
C GLY A 6 -20.67 -30.57 -17.42
N HIS A 7 -19.89 -30.17 -18.42
CA HIS A 7 -18.76 -29.28 -18.23
C HIS A 7 -19.29 -27.86 -18.12
N ASP A 8 -19.35 -27.37 -16.89
CA ASP A 8 -19.48 -25.96 -16.56
C ASP A 8 -18.10 -25.32 -16.85
N GLN A 9 -18.01 -24.56 -17.94
CA GLN A 9 -16.85 -23.73 -18.19
C GLN A 9 -16.97 -22.54 -17.24
N THR A 10 -16.24 -22.60 -16.13
CA THR A 10 -15.95 -21.44 -15.29
C THR A 10 -15.19 -20.44 -16.16
N ASP A 11 -15.92 -19.42 -16.59
CA ASP A 11 -15.43 -18.20 -17.18
C ASP A 11 -14.44 -17.56 -16.19
N HIS A 12 -13.15 -17.79 -16.41
CA HIS A 12 -12.10 -17.04 -15.74
C HIS A 12 -12.13 -15.65 -16.33
N GLY A 13 -12.96 -14.79 -15.73
CA GLY A 13 -12.96 -13.35 -15.93
C GLY A 13 -11.56 -12.81 -15.65
N ALA A 14 -10.74 -12.76 -16.70
CA ALA A 14 -9.55 -11.96 -16.74
C ALA A 14 -10.00 -10.51 -16.57
N HIS A 15 -9.87 -10.00 -15.35
CA HIS A 15 -10.04 -8.57 -15.11
C HIS A 15 -8.93 -7.84 -15.89
N SER A 16 -9.36 -7.37 -17.07
CA SER A 16 -8.77 -6.33 -17.88
C SER A 16 -7.92 -5.38 -17.03
N GLY A 17 -6.63 -5.28 -17.38
CA GLY A 17 -5.71 -4.30 -16.84
C GLY A 17 -6.30 -2.90 -16.95
N HIS A 18 -6.85 -2.41 -15.85
CA HIS A 18 -6.93 -0.99 -15.61
C HIS A 18 -5.49 -0.54 -15.38
N ASP A 19 -5.03 0.48 -16.10
CA ASP A 19 -3.83 1.23 -15.72
C ASP A 19 -3.95 1.55 -14.24
N ALA A 20 -3.24 0.80 -13.39
CA ALA A 20 -3.40 0.85 -11.94
C ALA A 20 -2.75 2.14 -11.44
N GLN A 21 -3.46 3.26 -11.59
CA GLN A 21 -3.04 4.52 -11.02
C GLN A 21 -3.06 4.38 -9.49
N PRO A 22 -2.02 4.85 -8.78
CA PRO A 22 -2.03 4.88 -7.33
C PRO A 22 -3.29 5.56 -6.78
N GLY A 23 -3.74 5.09 -5.62
CA GLY A 23 -4.83 5.69 -4.87
C GLY A 23 -4.48 7.08 -4.35
N GLY A 24 -5.50 7.84 -3.94
CA GLY A 24 -5.29 9.04 -3.13
C GLY A 24 -4.70 10.24 -3.86
N LEU A 25 -4.50 10.21 -5.19
CA LEU A 25 -4.04 11.36 -5.98
C LEU A 25 -5.15 12.37 -6.29
N SER A 26 -6.41 11.96 -6.20
CA SER A 26 -7.57 12.80 -6.47
C SER A 26 -8.38 13.08 -5.20
N VAL A 27 -8.86 14.31 -5.05
CA VAL A 27 -9.81 14.70 -3.99
C VAL A 27 -11.19 14.09 -4.20
N SER A 28 -11.54 13.82 -5.47
CA SER A 28 -12.80 13.21 -5.87
C SER A 28 -12.57 12.03 -6.81
N ARG A 29 -13.37 10.97 -6.64
CA ARG A 29 -13.40 9.79 -7.51
C ARG A 29 -14.79 9.18 -7.45
N ASN A 30 -15.32 8.75 -8.60
CA ASN A 30 -16.64 8.10 -8.72
C ASN A 30 -17.81 8.90 -8.09
N GLY A 31 -17.73 10.24 -8.10
CA GLY A 31 -18.72 11.13 -7.47
C GLY A 31 -18.55 11.32 -5.97
N TYR A 32 -17.67 10.57 -5.32
CA TYR A 32 -17.30 10.78 -3.93
C TYR A 32 -16.21 11.84 -3.79
N THR A 33 -16.24 12.65 -2.74
CA THR A 33 -15.27 13.74 -2.51
C THR A 33 -14.89 13.86 -1.05
N LEU A 34 -13.60 14.03 -0.77
CA LEU A 34 -13.09 14.40 0.55
C LEU A 34 -13.21 15.92 0.74
N VAL A 35 -13.92 16.35 1.79
CA VAL A 35 -14.24 17.75 2.05
C VAL A 35 -13.77 18.17 3.43
N LEU A 36 -12.93 19.21 3.48
CA LEU A 36 -12.55 19.93 4.69
C LEU A 36 -13.13 21.36 4.62
N ASP A 37 -13.47 21.93 5.78
CA ASP A 37 -13.94 23.33 5.84
C ASP A 37 -12.81 24.34 5.55
N SER A 38 -11.56 23.96 5.83
CA SER A 38 -10.35 24.72 5.48
C SER A 38 -9.21 23.77 5.13
N THR A 39 -8.44 24.12 4.11
CA THR A 39 -7.17 23.47 3.75
C THR A 39 -5.95 24.30 4.18
N ILE A 40 -6.16 25.36 4.96
CA ILE A 40 -5.12 26.13 5.62
C ILE A 40 -5.29 25.93 7.13
N LEU A 41 -4.29 25.33 7.76
CA LEU A 41 -4.29 24.96 9.17
C LEU A 41 -3.15 25.63 9.93
N ASN A 42 -3.27 25.65 11.26
CA ASN A 42 -2.18 26.09 12.13
C ASN A 42 -1.23 24.91 12.42
N SER A 43 -0.02 25.18 12.90
CA SER A 43 0.84 24.12 13.42
C SER A 43 0.49 23.74 14.86
N GLY A 44 0.91 22.55 15.28
CA GLY A 44 0.65 21.96 16.58
C GLY A 44 -0.46 20.92 16.58
N VAL A 45 -0.80 20.47 17.79
CA VAL A 45 -1.89 19.51 18.03
C VAL A 45 -3.23 20.22 17.89
N GLN A 46 -4.09 19.73 17.00
CA GLN A 46 -5.42 20.31 16.80
C GLN A 46 -6.44 19.28 16.30
N PRO A 47 -7.74 19.51 16.56
CA PRO A 47 -8.80 18.72 15.94
C PRO A 47 -8.94 19.04 14.46
N ILE A 48 -9.10 18.01 13.64
CA ILE A 48 -9.42 18.07 12.23
C ILE A 48 -10.80 17.47 12.04
N SER A 49 -11.66 18.20 11.33
CA SER A 49 -12.99 17.73 10.93
C SER A 49 -13.12 17.73 9.42
N PHE A 50 -13.72 16.67 8.89
CA PHE A 50 -13.92 16.49 7.46
C PHE A 50 -15.13 15.60 7.17
N ARG A 51 -15.52 15.52 5.90
CA ARG A 51 -16.60 14.67 5.40
C ARG A 51 -16.16 13.96 4.13
N VAL A 52 -16.73 12.78 3.88
CA VAL A 52 -16.77 12.20 2.53
C VAL A 52 -18.18 12.44 2.01
N THR A 53 -18.33 13.19 0.93
CA THR A 53 -19.63 13.38 0.26
C THR A 53 -19.80 12.38 -0.86
N GLY A 54 -21.02 11.90 -1.09
CA GLY A 54 -21.35 10.97 -2.17
C GLY A 54 -21.70 11.66 -3.49
N PRO A 55 -22.03 10.88 -4.53
CA PRO A 55 -22.43 11.40 -5.85
C PRO A 55 -23.67 12.31 -5.85
N ASP A 56 -24.50 12.20 -4.81
CA ASP A 56 -25.68 13.05 -4.57
C ASP A 56 -25.34 14.38 -3.85
N GLY A 57 -24.06 14.59 -3.54
CA GLY A 57 -23.55 15.76 -2.81
C GLY A 57 -23.82 15.75 -1.30
N GLN A 58 -24.43 14.69 -0.76
CA GLN A 58 -24.68 14.55 0.67
C GLN A 58 -23.51 13.88 1.37
N ALA A 59 -23.36 14.10 2.68
CA ALA A 59 -22.37 13.38 3.47
C ALA A 59 -22.73 11.88 3.52
N VAL A 60 -21.77 11.02 3.23
CA VAL A 60 -21.92 9.57 3.38
C VAL A 60 -21.93 9.24 4.87
N THR A 61 -22.87 8.41 5.30
CA THR A 61 -23.01 7.96 6.69
C THR A 61 -22.97 6.44 6.85
N GLU A 62 -22.86 5.70 5.75
CA GLU A 62 -22.84 4.24 5.75
C GLU A 62 -21.57 3.75 5.06
N PHE A 63 -20.71 3.09 5.82
CA PHE A 63 -19.44 2.53 5.38
C PHE A 63 -19.36 1.07 5.80
N ILE A 64 -18.74 0.25 4.96
CA ILE A 64 -18.40 -1.13 5.27
C ILE A 64 -17.06 -1.11 6.01
N PRO A 65 -16.95 -1.67 7.23
CA PRO A 65 -15.69 -1.72 7.94
C PRO A 65 -14.66 -2.60 7.23
N GLU A 66 -13.45 -2.07 7.05
CA GLU A 66 -12.26 -2.78 6.63
C GLU A 66 -11.25 -2.75 7.79
N HIS A 67 -10.61 -3.86 8.10
CA HIS A 67 -9.66 -3.95 9.23
C HIS A 67 -10.22 -3.36 10.56
N GLU A 68 -11.48 -3.70 10.88
CA GLU A 68 -12.23 -3.23 12.06
C GLU A 68 -12.58 -1.73 12.08
N LYS A 69 -12.31 -0.98 11.00
CA LYS A 69 -12.57 0.45 10.91
C LYS A 69 -13.35 0.81 9.66
N GLU A 70 -14.26 1.75 9.79
CA GLU A 70 -14.98 2.32 8.66
C GLU A 70 -14.11 3.26 7.81
N LEU A 71 -13.04 3.81 8.41
CA LEU A 71 -12.15 4.76 7.76
C LEU A 71 -10.74 4.69 8.36
N HIS A 72 -9.75 4.56 7.48
CA HIS A 72 -8.35 4.85 7.81
C HIS A 72 -7.99 6.25 7.31
N PHE A 73 -7.40 7.05 8.19
CA PHE A 73 -6.95 8.39 7.86
C PHE A 73 -5.43 8.47 7.96
N ILE A 74 -4.80 8.85 6.86
CA ILE A 74 -3.36 9.05 6.80
C ILE A 74 -3.07 10.52 6.59
N ALA A 75 -2.25 11.11 7.44
CA ALA A 75 -1.67 12.43 7.25
C ALA A 75 -0.16 12.31 7.09
N VAL A 76 0.36 12.83 5.98
CA VAL A 76 1.80 12.77 5.70
C VAL A 76 2.28 14.06 5.05
N ARG A 77 3.46 14.55 5.43
CA ARG A 77 4.06 15.71 4.77
C ARG A 77 4.49 15.38 3.34
N ARG A 78 4.45 16.36 2.45
CA ARG A 78 4.88 16.24 1.05
C ARG A 78 6.37 15.91 0.92
N ASP A 79 7.20 16.30 1.88
CA ASP A 79 8.60 15.89 1.97
C ASP A 79 8.80 14.53 2.67
N THR A 80 7.71 13.83 2.99
CA THR A 80 7.66 12.52 3.67
C THR A 80 8.11 12.52 5.12
N ALA A 81 8.45 13.69 5.68
CA ALA A 81 8.86 13.81 7.07
C ALA A 81 7.65 14.10 7.96
N GLY A 82 7.14 13.09 8.64
CA GLY A 82 5.94 13.21 9.48
C GLY A 82 4.80 12.44 8.84
N PHE A 83 4.40 11.37 9.52
CA PHE A 83 3.37 10.43 9.13
C PHE A 83 2.50 10.14 10.36
N GLN A 84 1.18 10.12 10.16
CA GLN A 84 0.21 9.74 11.16
C GLN A 84 -0.84 8.87 10.50
N HIS A 85 -1.05 7.67 11.03
CA HIS A 85 -2.15 6.78 10.67
C HIS A 85 -3.11 6.70 11.85
N VAL A 86 -4.27 7.32 11.69
CA VAL A 86 -5.25 7.50 12.76
C VAL A 86 -6.63 7.05 12.31
N HIS A 87 -7.52 6.83 13.27
CA HIS A 87 -8.88 6.34 13.06
C HIS A 87 -9.87 7.38 13.59
N PRO A 88 -10.37 8.27 12.72
CA PRO A 88 -11.35 9.27 13.09
C PRO A 88 -12.66 8.64 13.55
N VAL A 89 -13.46 9.41 14.29
CA VAL A 89 -14.80 9.01 14.71
C VAL A 89 -15.84 9.81 13.93
N MET A 90 -16.85 9.13 13.40
CA MET A 90 -17.96 9.76 12.67
C MET A 90 -19.11 10.10 13.59
N ASP A 91 -19.68 11.29 13.43
CA ASP A 91 -20.95 11.65 14.04
C ASP A 91 -22.17 11.20 13.19
N ARG A 92 -23.38 11.36 13.72
CA ARG A 92 -24.62 10.98 13.01
C ARG A 92 -24.90 11.79 11.73
N LYS A 93 -24.14 12.86 11.45
CA LYS A 93 -24.27 13.70 10.26
C LYS A 93 -23.20 13.38 9.21
N GLY A 94 -22.37 12.36 9.43
CA GLY A 94 -21.28 11.98 8.53
C GLY A 94 -20.02 12.84 8.68
N THR A 95 -19.90 13.63 9.76
CA THR A 95 -18.69 14.41 10.04
C THR A 95 -17.72 13.57 10.83
N TRP A 96 -16.53 13.38 10.27
CA TRP A 96 -15.41 12.71 10.90
C TRP A 96 -14.60 13.71 11.72
N SER A 97 -14.10 13.29 12.88
CA SER A 97 -13.21 14.10 13.71
C SER A 97 -12.03 13.28 14.24
N VAL A 98 -10.85 13.89 14.24
CA VAL A 98 -9.60 13.29 14.75
C VAL A 98 -8.66 14.38 15.23
N GLU A 99 -7.78 14.07 16.19
CA GLU A 99 -6.70 14.97 16.59
C GLU A 99 -5.44 14.63 15.79
N LEU A 100 -4.79 15.65 15.21
CA LEU A 100 -3.50 15.51 14.52
C LEU A 100 -2.47 16.42 15.15
N SER A 101 -1.21 15.96 15.18
CA SER A 101 -0.04 16.78 15.48
C SER A 101 0.61 17.25 14.18
N LEU A 102 0.47 18.52 13.82
CA LEU A 102 0.92 19.03 12.51
C LEU A 102 2.09 20.00 12.65
N ASP A 103 3.25 19.62 12.11
CA ASP A 103 4.36 20.56 11.89
C ASP A 103 4.08 21.49 10.68
N PRO A 104 4.66 22.70 10.63
CA PRO A 104 4.58 23.55 9.44
C PRO A 104 5.05 22.84 8.17
N GLY A 105 4.36 23.10 7.06
CA GLY A 105 4.68 22.52 5.75
C GLY A 105 3.43 22.11 4.96
N ASP A 106 3.67 21.52 3.78
CA ASP A 106 2.61 20.97 2.95
C ASP A 106 2.33 19.52 3.35
N TRP A 107 1.07 19.22 3.64
CA TRP A 107 0.59 17.91 4.00
C TRP A 107 -0.36 17.37 2.94
N ARG A 108 -0.37 16.05 2.80
CA ARG A 108 -1.43 15.34 2.10
C ARG A 108 -2.18 14.47 3.09
N PHE A 109 -3.49 14.63 3.11
CA PHE A 109 -4.40 13.79 3.88
C PHE A 109 -5.05 12.78 2.94
N PHE A 110 -5.20 11.55 3.43
CA PHE A 110 -5.83 10.46 2.73
C PHE A 110 -6.97 9.90 3.57
N THR A 111 -8.05 9.52 2.90
CA THR A 111 -9.08 8.65 3.47
C THR A 111 -9.11 7.38 2.65
N ASP A 112 -8.92 6.24 3.29
CA ASP A 112 -9.22 4.94 2.72
C ASP A 112 -10.53 4.43 3.31
N VAL A 113 -11.53 4.24 2.45
CA VAL A 113 -12.93 4.03 2.84
C VAL A 113 -13.63 3.06 1.90
N HIS A 114 -14.67 2.40 2.41
CA HIS A 114 -15.59 1.56 1.62
C HIS A 114 -17.02 2.06 1.81
N PRO A 115 -17.50 3.08 1.07
CA PRO A 115 -18.88 3.51 1.14
C PRO A 115 -19.83 2.36 0.76
N ALA A 116 -20.89 2.12 1.51
CA ALA A 116 -21.81 0.99 1.25
C ALA A 116 -22.48 1.06 -0.15
N GLY A 117 -22.58 2.24 -0.74
CA GLY A 117 -23.08 2.49 -2.09
C GLY A 117 -22.01 2.42 -3.20
N HIS A 118 -20.80 1.97 -2.89
CA HIS A 118 -19.70 1.80 -3.85
C HIS A 118 -19.23 0.35 -3.84
N ASP A 119 -18.82 -0.16 -5.00
CA ASP A 119 -18.20 -1.47 -5.11
C ASP A 119 -16.71 -1.34 -4.80
N GLY A 120 -16.30 -1.83 -3.63
CA GLY A 120 -14.91 -1.87 -3.20
C GLY A 120 -14.42 -0.62 -2.46
N THR A 121 -13.15 -0.70 -2.04
CA THR A 121 -12.48 0.38 -1.31
C THR A 121 -12.00 1.48 -2.25
N MET A 122 -11.83 2.67 -1.68
CA MET A 122 -11.35 3.83 -2.40
C MET A 122 -10.52 4.72 -1.50
N THR A 123 -9.35 5.11 -2.03
CA THR A 123 -8.49 6.12 -1.41
C THR A 123 -8.68 7.48 -2.08
N LEU A 124 -9.19 8.46 -1.34
CA LEU A 124 -9.25 9.87 -1.73
C LEU A 124 -8.11 10.64 -1.05
N GLY A 125 -7.67 11.75 -1.63
CA GLY A 125 -6.64 12.58 -1.01
C GLY A 125 -6.73 14.06 -1.33
N ILE A 126 -6.35 14.88 -0.34
CA ILE A 126 -6.41 16.34 -0.40
C ILE A 126 -5.12 16.95 0.17
N ASP A 127 -4.65 18.03 -0.44
CA ASP A 127 -3.51 18.77 0.07
C ASP A 127 -3.96 19.85 1.06
N VAL A 128 -3.16 20.04 2.10
CA VAL A 128 -3.41 20.96 3.21
C VAL A 128 -2.11 21.69 3.54
N ALA A 129 -2.17 23.01 3.67
CA ALA A 129 -1.03 23.85 4.05
C ALA A 129 -1.07 24.14 5.56
N VAL A 130 0.01 23.81 6.26
CA VAL A 130 0.16 24.08 7.69
C VAL A 130 1.07 25.29 7.87
N ALA A 131 0.51 26.37 8.41
CA ALA A 131 1.20 27.65 8.55
C ALA A 131 2.36 27.59 9.56
N GLY A 132 3.45 28.28 9.22
CA GLY A 132 4.62 28.44 10.08
C GLY A 132 5.94 28.35 9.31
N PRO A 133 7.09 28.43 10.00
CA PRO A 133 8.39 28.25 9.39
C PRO A 133 8.56 26.79 8.95
N TYR A 134 8.62 26.56 7.64
CA TYR A 134 8.79 25.24 7.05
C TYR A 134 10.27 24.98 6.70
N ASP A 135 10.83 23.93 7.30
CA ASP A 135 12.17 23.41 6.99
C ASP A 135 12.02 21.98 6.42
N PRO A 136 12.02 21.81 5.09
CA PRO A 136 11.84 20.51 4.46
C PRO A 136 13.01 19.57 4.73
N ARG A 137 12.73 18.29 5.01
CA ARG A 137 13.77 17.28 5.25
C ARG A 137 14.07 16.49 3.98
N PRO A 138 15.34 16.10 3.76
CA PRO A 138 15.69 15.22 2.65
C PRO A 138 15.06 13.84 2.85
N LEU A 139 14.77 13.15 1.74
CA LEU A 139 14.32 11.76 1.75
C LEU A 139 15.33 10.87 2.49
N PRO A 140 14.92 10.04 3.47
CA PRO A 140 15.82 9.12 4.13
C PRO A 140 16.44 8.11 3.16
N GLU A 141 17.67 7.68 3.45
CA GLU A 141 18.37 6.70 2.62
C GLU A 141 17.60 5.37 2.51
N SER A 142 17.78 4.70 1.37
CA SER A 142 17.21 3.38 1.16
C SER A 142 18.01 2.35 1.95
N THR A 143 17.46 1.96 3.10
CA THR A 143 18.02 0.93 3.97
C THR A 143 16.93 -0.08 4.31
N GLY A 144 17.28 -1.36 4.41
CA GLY A 144 16.38 -2.41 4.86
C GLY A 144 16.22 -2.45 6.38
N ILE A 145 16.59 -1.40 7.12
CA ILE A 145 16.58 -1.41 8.59
C ILE A 145 16.01 -0.10 9.13
N ALA A 146 14.90 -0.18 9.86
CA ALA A 146 14.33 0.92 10.64
C ALA A 146 14.62 0.73 12.13
N ARG A 147 14.92 1.82 12.84
CA ARG A 147 15.17 1.81 14.30
C ARG A 147 14.24 2.77 15.01
N ILE A 148 13.56 2.27 16.04
CA ILE A 148 12.58 3.02 16.84
C ILE A 148 12.88 2.79 18.32
N GLY A 149 13.73 3.64 18.90
CA GLY A 149 14.26 3.41 20.24
C GLY A 149 14.98 2.05 20.33
N GLU A 150 14.47 1.15 21.18
CA GLU A 150 15.01 -0.21 21.37
C GLU A 150 14.62 -1.21 20.27
N TYR A 151 13.69 -0.82 19.39
CA TYR A 151 13.16 -1.68 18.33
C TYR A 151 14.00 -1.56 17.07
N THR A 152 14.20 -2.70 16.41
CA THR A 152 14.78 -2.78 15.07
C THR A 152 13.83 -3.60 14.20
N VAL A 153 13.44 -3.04 13.06
CA VAL A 153 12.64 -3.72 12.04
C VAL A 153 13.51 -3.90 10.80
N ALA A 154 13.71 -5.15 10.39
CA ALA A 154 14.40 -5.49 9.16
C ALA A 154 13.37 -5.75 8.05
N LEU A 155 13.56 -5.12 6.90
CA LEU A 155 12.76 -5.32 5.69
C LEU A 155 13.53 -6.24 4.74
N ASP A 156 12.90 -7.35 4.37
CA ASP A 156 13.34 -8.28 3.34
C ASP A 156 12.33 -8.33 2.18
N GLY A 157 12.82 -8.60 0.97
CA GLY A 157 12.05 -8.59 -0.26
C GLY A 157 12.42 -7.44 -1.20
N GLU A 158 12.08 -7.61 -2.48
CA GLU A 158 12.30 -6.62 -3.54
C GLU A 158 10.94 -6.24 -4.12
N VAL A 159 10.71 -4.93 -4.33
CA VAL A 159 9.49 -4.45 -4.98
C VAL A 159 9.74 -4.28 -6.47
N LEU A 160 9.04 -5.08 -7.27
CA LEU A 160 9.13 -5.07 -8.72
C LEU A 160 7.98 -4.26 -9.35
N PRO A 161 8.26 -3.33 -10.28
CA PRO A 161 7.23 -2.56 -10.94
C PRO A 161 6.25 -3.42 -11.75
N GLY A 162 4.94 -3.21 -11.54
CA GLY A 162 3.87 -3.89 -12.25
C GLY A 162 3.63 -5.34 -11.82
N GLU A 163 4.38 -5.83 -10.83
CA GLU A 163 4.29 -7.19 -10.32
C GLU A 163 3.92 -7.19 -8.83
N GLU A 164 3.22 -8.23 -8.41
CA GLU A 164 2.96 -8.46 -6.99
C GLU A 164 4.25 -8.92 -6.31
N SER A 165 4.66 -8.19 -5.28
CA SER A 165 5.91 -8.42 -4.56
C SER A 165 5.62 -8.69 -3.09
N ARG A 166 6.26 -9.72 -2.53
CA ARG A 166 6.18 -10.04 -1.12
C ARG A 166 7.25 -9.28 -0.34
N LEU A 167 6.85 -8.58 0.71
CA LEU A 167 7.75 -7.94 1.67
C LEU A 167 7.58 -8.57 3.04
N THR A 168 8.69 -8.90 3.69
CA THR A 168 8.71 -9.45 5.05
C THR A 168 9.38 -8.48 5.99
N LEU A 169 8.67 -8.05 7.03
CA LEU A 169 9.19 -7.18 8.08
C LEU A 169 9.41 -7.98 9.36
N THR A 170 10.65 -8.08 9.81
CA THR A 170 11.04 -8.81 11.03
C THR A 170 11.26 -7.84 12.18
N VAL A 171 10.45 -7.96 13.24
CA VAL A 171 10.49 -7.08 14.41
C VAL A 171 11.34 -7.69 15.52
N SER A 172 12.28 -6.90 16.03
CA SER A 172 13.11 -7.26 17.18
C SER A 172 13.23 -6.12 18.17
N ARG A 173 13.51 -6.44 19.43
CA ARG A 173 13.80 -5.46 20.50
C ARG A 173 15.08 -5.86 21.22
N ASN A 174 16.03 -4.94 21.33
CA ASN A 174 17.34 -5.20 21.94
C ASN A 174 18.04 -6.45 21.36
N GLY A 175 17.90 -6.65 20.05
CA GLY A 175 18.48 -7.78 19.30
C GLY A 175 17.76 -9.12 19.46
N ARG A 176 16.63 -9.19 20.18
CA ARG A 176 15.82 -10.39 20.33
C ARG A 176 14.56 -10.31 19.47
N PRO A 177 14.21 -11.36 18.70
CA PRO A 177 12.96 -11.42 17.96
C PRO A 177 11.74 -11.24 18.88
N ILE A 178 10.74 -10.50 18.44
CA ILE A 178 9.47 -10.31 19.14
C ILE A 178 8.50 -11.38 18.64
N THR A 179 7.92 -12.17 19.53
CA THR A 179 7.00 -13.27 19.16
C THR A 179 5.66 -13.15 19.90
N ASP A 180 5.33 -11.94 20.32
CA ASP A 180 4.15 -11.57 21.09
C ASP A 180 3.60 -10.22 20.62
N LEU A 181 3.64 -9.98 19.31
CA LEU A 181 2.94 -8.85 18.69
C LEU A 181 1.45 -8.91 19.04
N GLN A 182 0.89 -7.75 19.35
CA GLN A 182 -0.52 -7.63 19.66
C GLN A 182 -1.30 -7.34 18.38
N PRO A 183 -2.47 -7.96 18.18
CA PRO A 183 -3.40 -7.56 17.12
C PRO A 183 -3.75 -6.07 17.25
N TYR A 184 -3.64 -5.36 16.14
CA TYR A 184 -4.06 -3.98 15.99
C TYR A 184 -4.84 -3.91 14.68
N LEU A 185 -6.11 -3.49 14.69
CA LEU A 185 -6.96 -3.38 13.49
C LEU A 185 -7.01 -4.69 12.68
N ALA A 186 -7.33 -5.80 13.36
CA ALA A 186 -7.36 -7.17 12.81
C ALA A 186 -6.06 -7.69 12.14
N ALA A 187 -4.90 -7.07 12.32
CA ALA A 187 -3.62 -7.62 11.84
C ALA A 187 -2.50 -7.48 12.88
N TYR A 188 -1.36 -8.15 12.67
CA TYR A 188 -0.15 -7.93 13.49
C TYR A 188 0.66 -6.70 13.03
N GLY A 189 0.33 -6.13 11.88
CA GLY A 189 0.82 -4.83 11.44
C GLY A 189 0.11 -4.30 10.20
N HIS A 190 0.24 -3.00 9.96
CA HIS A 190 -0.38 -2.25 8.87
C HIS A 190 0.71 -1.54 8.08
N LEU A 191 0.74 -1.72 6.76
CA LEU A 191 1.78 -1.14 5.92
C LEU A 191 1.16 -0.15 4.94
N VAL A 192 1.51 1.13 5.09
CA VAL A 192 1.20 2.17 4.12
C VAL A 192 2.41 2.38 3.21
N ALA A 193 2.23 2.27 1.90
CA ALA A 193 3.28 2.52 0.93
C ALA A 193 2.90 3.69 0.01
N LEU A 194 3.77 4.70 -0.08
CA LEU A 194 3.54 5.93 -0.83
C LEU A 194 4.66 6.18 -1.83
N ARG A 195 4.32 6.47 -3.08
CA ARG A 195 5.29 6.88 -4.09
C ARG A 195 5.86 8.26 -3.76
N VAL A 196 7.18 8.38 -3.72
CA VAL A 196 7.86 9.67 -3.52
C VAL A 196 7.60 10.57 -4.72
N GLY A 197 7.30 11.85 -4.44
CA GLY A 197 6.99 12.88 -5.44
C GLY A 197 5.52 13.26 -5.41
N ASP A 198 4.62 12.32 -5.71
CA ASP A 198 3.18 12.58 -5.74
C ASP A 198 2.39 12.00 -4.55
N LEU A 199 3.04 11.17 -3.72
CA LEU A 199 2.42 10.41 -2.64
C LEU A 199 1.30 9.50 -3.11
N GLY A 200 1.43 8.93 -4.31
CA GLY A 200 0.50 7.92 -4.79
C GLY A 200 0.44 6.73 -3.83
N TYR A 201 -0.76 6.44 -3.31
CA TYR A 201 -1.01 5.38 -2.33
C TYR A 201 -1.02 4.01 -3.03
N LEU A 202 -0.24 3.06 -2.52
CA LEU A 202 -0.14 1.71 -3.06
C LEU A 202 -1.12 0.77 -2.38
N HIS A 203 -1.58 -0.20 -3.15
CA HIS A 203 -2.35 -1.31 -2.61
C HIS A 203 -1.41 -2.27 -1.88
N VAL A 204 -1.71 -2.51 -0.61
CA VAL A 204 -0.93 -3.36 0.29
C VAL A 204 -1.90 -4.16 1.14
N HIS A 205 -1.63 -5.46 1.28
CA HIS A 205 -2.40 -6.34 2.17
C HIS A 205 -1.48 -7.16 3.06
N PRO A 206 -1.81 -7.32 4.36
CA PRO A 206 -1.12 -8.26 5.20
C PRO A 206 -1.40 -9.70 4.74
N GLU A 207 -0.41 -10.57 4.87
CA GLU A 207 -0.61 -12.00 4.74
C GLU A 207 -0.93 -12.60 6.11
N GLY A 208 -2.08 -13.26 6.20
CA GLY A 208 -2.55 -13.91 7.42
C GLY A 208 -3.20 -12.96 8.42
N GLU A 209 -3.97 -13.52 9.35
CA GLU A 209 -4.71 -12.75 10.35
C GLU A 209 -4.61 -13.37 11.75
N PRO A 210 -4.69 -12.57 12.83
CA PRO A 210 -4.70 -13.08 14.18
C PRO A 210 -5.85 -14.07 14.41
N GLY A 211 -5.50 -15.28 14.86
CA GLY A 211 -6.49 -16.31 15.21
C GLY A 211 -6.88 -17.26 14.06
N ASP A 212 -6.30 -17.12 12.87
CA ASP A 212 -6.50 -18.05 11.74
C ASP A 212 -5.91 -19.47 11.98
N GLY A 213 -5.12 -19.63 13.04
CA GLY A 213 -4.47 -20.89 13.42
C GLY A 213 -3.12 -21.16 12.73
N THR A 214 -2.68 -20.29 11.83
CA THR A 214 -1.42 -20.41 11.07
C THR A 214 -0.49 -19.22 11.25
N THR A 215 -1.03 -18.03 11.51
CA THR A 215 -0.28 -16.78 11.61
C THR A 215 0.22 -16.57 13.04
N ALA A 216 1.54 -16.62 13.18
CA ALA A 216 2.21 -16.36 14.46
C ALA A 216 2.22 -14.86 14.79
N PRO A 217 2.18 -14.47 16.07
CA PRO A 217 2.31 -13.08 16.53
C PRO A 217 3.77 -12.56 16.42
N GLY A 218 4.37 -12.66 15.23
CA GLY A 218 5.76 -12.29 14.96
C GLY A 218 6.75 -13.47 15.03
N PRO A 219 8.04 -13.19 14.74
CA PRO A 219 8.62 -11.86 14.54
C PRO A 219 8.41 -11.29 13.15
N GLU A 220 7.99 -12.11 12.20
CA GLU A 220 7.75 -11.74 10.82
C GLU A 220 6.31 -11.27 10.63
N ILE A 221 6.15 -10.21 9.85
CA ILE A 221 4.88 -9.74 9.30
C ILE A 221 5.10 -9.64 7.80
N ALA A 222 4.29 -10.35 7.01
CA ALA A 222 4.43 -10.37 5.57
C ALA A 222 3.30 -9.57 4.90
N PHE A 223 3.62 -8.92 3.79
CA PHE A 223 2.69 -8.12 3.00
C PHE A 223 2.88 -8.41 1.52
N MET A 224 1.78 -8.40 0.77
CA MET A 224 1.82 -8.32 -0.69
C MET A 224 1.62 -6.87 -1.12
N VAL A 225 2.50 -6.39 -2.01
CA VAL A 225 2.48 -5.01 -2.52
C VAL A 225 2.53 -5.02 -4.03
N VAL A 226 1.81 -4.09 -4.66
CA VAL A 226 1.89 -3.85 -6.10
C VAL A 226 2.32 -2.42 -6.34
N ALA A 227 3.57 -2.23 -6.80
CA ALA A 227 4.06 -0.92 -7.22
C ALA A 227 3.77 -0.70 -8.71
N PRO A 228 2.91 0.26 -9.08
CA PRO A 228 2.49 0.38 -10.49
C PRO A 228 3.58 0.89 -11.43
N THR A 229 4.62 1.54 -10.89
CA THR A 229 5.73 2.09 -11.68
C THR A 229 7.09 1.84 -11.03
N ALA A 230 8.15 1.92 -11.83
CA ALA A 230 9.49 2.15 -11.28
C ALA A 230 9.50 3.47 -10.48
N GLY A 231 10.29 3.55 -9.42
CA GLY A 231 10.32 4.75 -8.58
C GLY A 231 10.92 4.53 -7.19
N THR A 232 10.77 5.54 -6.36
CA THR A 232 11.12 5.45 -4.94
C THR A 232 9.85 5.53 -4.11
N TYR A 233 9.76 4.73 -3.06
CA TYR A 233 8.58 4.59 -2.22
C TYR A 233 8.97 4.76 -0.74
N ARG A 234 8.08 5.40 0.02
CA ARG A 234 8.13 5.43 1.49
C ARG A 234 7.14 4.44 2.04
N LEU A 235 7.63 3.55 2.89
CA LEU A 235 6.85 2.53 3.56
C LEU A 235 6.76 2.89 5.04
N TYR A 236 5.57 2.79 5.62
CA TYR A 236 5.29 3.05 7.03
C TYR A 236 4.58 1.81 7.60
N LEU A 237 5.30 1.02 8.39
CA LEU A 237 4.74 -0.13 9.10
C LEU A 237 4.33 0.29 10.50
N ASP A 238 3.04 0.23 10.78
CA ASP A 238 2.53 0.23 12.14
C ASP A 238 2.48 -1.19 12.71
N PHE A 239 2.97 -1.35 13.95
CA PHE A 239 2.86 -2.60 14.71
C PHE A 239 2.64 -2.29 16.19
N GLN A 240 1.94 -3.18 16.91
CA GLN A 240 1.66 -3.01 18.34
C GLN A 240 2.44 -4.01 19.19
N HIS A 241 3.12 -3.50 20.22
CA HIS A 241 3.79 -4.32 21.23
C HIS A 241 3.85 -3.56 22.57
N ASN A 242 3.49 -4.21 23.68
CA ASN A 242 3.32 -3.61 25.00
C ASN A 242 2.33 -2.43 24.98
N ASP A 243 1.17 -2.65 24.35
CA ASP A 243 0.03 -1.73 24.24
C ASP A 243 0.32 -0.42 23.51
N ILE A 244 1.48 -0.30 22.86
CA ILE A 244 1.92 0.89 22.15
C ILE A 244 2.09 0.56 20.66
N VAL A 245 1.37 1.30 19.83
CA VAL A 245 1.56 1.31 18.37
C VAL A 245 2.83 2.08 18.04
N ARG A 246 3.65 1.54 17.14
CA ARG A 246 4.90 2.13 16.66
C ARG A 246 4.95 2.07 15.15
N THR A 247 5.52 3.11 14.55
CA THR A 247 5.72 3.20 13.11
C THR A 247 7.19 2.99 12.76
N ALA A 248 7.48 2.00 11.90
CA ALA A 248 8.78 1.79 11.27
C ALA A 248 8.75 2.33 9.85
N GLU A 249 9.72 3.15 9.48
CA GLU A 249 9.72 3.81 8.18
C GLU A 249 10.90 3.40 7.29
N PHE A 250 10.64 3.10 6.02
CA PHE A 250 11.63 2.66 5.05
C PHE A 250 11.57 3.47 3.76
N THR A 251 12.71 3.63 3.11
CA THR A 251 12.78 4.07 1.72
C THR A 251 13.14 2.87 0.86
N VAL A 252 12.31 2.54 -0.12
CA VAL A 252 12.53 1.45 -1.07
C VAL A 252 12.67 2.02 -2.47
N ARG A 253 13.62 1.50 -3.25
CA ARG A 253 13.78 1.85 -4.66
C ARG A 253 13.42 0.67 -5.52
N THR A 254 12.61 0.92 -6.53
CA THR A 254 12.30 -0.04 -7.58
C THR A 254 13.00 0.44 -8.85
N THR A 255 13.98 -0.33 -9.31
CA THR A 255 14.59 -0.06 -10.61
C THR A 255 13.72 -0.64 -11.70
N ALA A 256 13.62 0.03 -12.84
CA ALA A 256 13.01 -0.58 -14.02
C ALA A 256 13.74 -1.90 -14.33
N ALA A 257 13.00 -2.96 -14.64
CA ALA A 257 13.58 -4.20 -15.12
C ALA A 257 14.55 -3.85 -16.26
N THR A 258 15.81 -4.27 -16.13
CA THR A 258 16.74 -4.14 -17.26
C THR A 258 16.12 -4.94 -18.40
N PRO A 259 15.95 -4.37 -19.62
CA PRO A 259 15.50 -5.16 -20.75
C PRO A 259 16.41 -6.38 -20.83
N ARG A 260 15.82 -7.56 -20.69
CA ARG A 260 16.54 -8.81 -20.91
C ARG A 260 17.11 -8.66 -22.32
N SER A 261 18.44 -8.58 -22.44
CA SER A 261 19.08 -8.59 -23.75
C SER A 261 18.54 -9.83 -24.44
N ASP A 262 17.70 -9.66 -25.45
CA ASP A 262 17.29 -10.75 -26.31
C ASP A 262 18.58 -11.44 -26.73
N ALA A 263 18.70 -12.70 -26.32
CA ALA A 263 19.78 -13.54 -26.77
C ALA A 263 19.72 -13.51 -28.30
N ALA A 264 20.84 -13.13 -28.92
CA ALA A 264 20.99 -13.13 -30.36
C ALA A 264 20.41 -14.43 -30.94
N PRO A 265 19.63 -14.37 -32.04
CA PRO A 265 19.02 -15.57 -32.60
C PRO A 265 20.12 -16.58 -32.94
N GLN A 266 20.11 -17.70 -32.22
CA GLN A 266 20.93 -18.85 -32.57
C GLN A 266 20.47 -19.35 -33.93
N ALA A 267 21.41 -19.39 -34.88
CA ALA A 267 21.21 -19.96 -36.19
C ALA A 267 20.70 -21.41 -36.05
N THR A 268 19.55 -21.68 -36.65
CA THR A 268 18.97 -23.02 -36.79
C THR A 268 19.92 -23.93 -37.60
N PRO A 269 20.19 -25.16 -37.15
CA PRO A 269 20.87 -26.15 -37.98
C PRO A 269 19.87 -26.68 -39.03
N GLU A 270 20.21 -26.56 -40.31
CA GLU A 270 19.47 -27.20 -41.39
C GLU A 270 19.56 -28.73 -41.28
N HIS A 271 18.42 -29.38 -41.12
CA HIS A 271 18.27 -30.83 -41.28
C HIS A 271 18.31 -31.18 -42.77
N GLY A 272 19.47 -31.65 -43.25
CA GLY A 272 19.59 -32.30 -44.55
C GLY A 272 18.97 -33.70 -44.53
N SER A 273 17.85 -33.89 -45.22
CA SER A 273 17.28 -35.21 -45.51
C SER A 273 17.94 -35.86 -46.73
N HIS A 274 18.33 -37.13 -46.56
CA HIS A 274 18.86 -38.08 -47.54
C HIS A 274 18.06 -38.14 -48.88
N HIS A 275 18.73 -38.32 -50.03
CA HIS A 275 19.00 -39.66 -50.60
C HIS A 275 19.63 -39.69 -52.02
N HIS A 276 20.57 -40.63 -52.14
CA HIS A 276 20.93 -41.51 -53.28
C HIS A 276 21.70 -41.03 -54.53
N GLY A 277 22.91 -41.62 -54.65
CA GLY A 277 23.44 -42.27 -55.86
C GLY A 277 24.17 -41.36 -56.85
N HIS A 278 25.26 -41.73 -57.51
CA HIS A 278 26.01 -42.97 -57.66
C HIS A 278 27.30 -42.66 -58.45
N HIS A 279 28.35 -43.46 -58.24
CA HIS A 279 29.49 -43.77 -59.14
C HIS A 279 30.54 -42.69 -59.49
N ALA A 280 31.80 -43.00 -59.20
CA ALA A 280 32.81 -43.29 -60.24
C ALA A 280 34.01 -44.05 -59.65
N HIS A 281 34.43 -45.10 -60.35
CA HIS A 281 35.68 -45.83 -60.14
C HIS A 281 36.84 -45.08 -60.81
N HIS A 282 37.93 -44.89 -60.07
CA HIS A 282 39.34 -45.22 -60.36
C HIS A 282 40.30 -44.24 -59.71
#